data_AF-I1Q7C6-F1
#
_entry.id   AF-I1Q7C6-F1
#
_cell.length_a   1.000
_cell.length_b   1.000
_cell.length_c   1.000
_cell.angle_alpha   90.00
_cell.angle_beta   90.00
_cell.angle_gamma   90.00
#
_symmetry.space_group_name_H-M   'P 1'
#
loop_
_entity.id
_entity.type
_entity.pdbx_description
1 polymer ?
#
loop_
_entity_poly.entity_id
_entity_poly.type
_entity_poly.pdbx_seq_one_letter_code
_entity_poly.pdbx_strand_id
1 'polypeptide(L)'
;MLRRRLSDTSAKIGVGPNRAAVATSMLRKYGAQIGVAILDDGMQHLSLLRDVDIVMINALNPWGNKHLIPRGPMREPLTALTRAHILLIHHANLVSQPQLKTILSTVHDNGATCPVFFSKLVPSHIFQVNQPMHRLPLHVLHGIIMLCVSAIGCPDAFIHSVQEVFPPFLFLSLCLQTFVLVLPILKYGTMVVVRL
;
A
#
# COMPACT_ATOMS: atom_id res chain seq x y z
N MET A 1 -9.86 -6.58 3.86
CA MET A 1 -9.49 -6.04 2.53
C MET A 1 -8.84 -7.09 1.62
N LEU A 2 -7.71 -7.70 2.00
CA LEU A 2 -7.01 -8.71 1.19
C LEU A 2 -7.90 -9.86 0.71
N ARG A 3 -8.71 -10.45 1.60
CA ARG A 3 -9.67 -11.53 1.25
C ARG A 3 -10.61 -11.17 0.11
N ARG A 4 -11.08 -9.92 0.06
CA ARG A 4 -11.92 -9.45 -1.04
C ARG A 4 -11.13 -9.35 -2.35
N ARG A 5 -9.88 -8.85 -2.27
CA ARG A 5 -9.02 -8.66 -3.46
C ARG A 5 -8.52 -9.97 -4.05
N LEU A 6 -8.40 -11.01 -3.24
CA LEU A 6 -7.95 -12.34 -3.64
C LEU A 6 -9.10 -13.34 -3.72
N SER A 7 -10.36 -12.87 -3.76
CA SER A 7 -11.53 -13.75 -3.78
C SER A 7 -11.63 -14.58 -5.07
N ASP A 8 -11.15 -14.02 -6.18
CA ASP A 8 -11.13 -14.68 -7.49
C ASP A 8 -9.86 -15.54 -7.69
N THR A 9 -9.09 -15.83 -6.63
CA THR A 9 -7.86 -16.63 -6.71
C THR A 9 -7.92 -17.86 -5.80
N SER A 10 -6.97 -18.78 -5.97
CA SER A 10 -6.82 -19.96 -5.12
C SER A 10 -6.17 -19.64 -3.75
N ALA A 11 -5.77 -18.39 -3.51
CA ALA A 11 -5.02 -17.99 -2.33
C ALA A 11 -5.78 -18.29 -1.03
N LYS A 12 -5.08 -18.90 -0.06
CA LYS A 12 -5.63 -19.18 1.27
C LYS A 12 -5.12 -18.13 2.24
N ILE A 13 -6.02 -17.56 3.04
CA ILE A 13 -5.70 -16.47 3.96
C ILE A 13 -5.82 -16.96 5.40
N GLY A 14 -4.71 -16.89 6.13
CA GLY A 14 -4.65 -17.11 7.58
C GLY A 14 -4.49 -15.79 8.32
N VAL A 15 -5.18 -15.66 9.46
CA VAL A 15 -5.10 -14.45 10.31
C VAL A 15 -4.89 -14.89 11.75
N GLY A 16 -3.91 -14.28 12.41
CA GLY A 16 -3.63 -14.51 13.82
C GLY A 16 -2.28 -13.92 14.23
N PRO A 17 -2.10 -13.54 15.51
CA PRO A 17 -0.89 -12.86 15.98
C PRO A 17 0.35 -13.78 15.92
N ASN A 18 0.17 -15.07 16.18
CA ASN A 18 1.24 -16.07 16.04
C ASN A 18 1.28 -16.59 14.60
N ARG A 19 2.15 -16.00 13.78
CA ARG A 19 2.27 -16.31 12.35
C ARG A 19 2.69 -17.76 12.11
N ALA A 20 3.58 -18.30 12.94
CA ALA A 20 4.02 -19.70 12.85
C ALA A 20 2.86 -20.67 13.10
N ALA A 21 2.09 -20.48 14.17
CA ALA A 21 0.94 -21.32 14.49
C ALA A 21 -0.14 -21.27 13.38
N VAL A 22 -0.39 -20.08 12.83
CA VAL A 22 -1.31 -19.91 11.69
C VAL A 22 -0.79 -20.65 10.47
N ALA A 23 0.49 -20.50 10.12
CA ALA A 23 1.11 -21.20 8.98
C ALA A 23 1.03 -22.72 9.16
N THR A 24 1.33 -23.26 10.34
CA THR A 24 1.22 -24.70 10.64
C THR A 24 -0.22 -25.20 10.44
N SER A 25 -1.21 -24.47 10.93
CA SER A 25 -2.63 -24.83 10.75
C SER A 25 -3.03 -24.85 9.26
N MET A 26 -2.57 -23.86 8.50
CA MET A 26 -2.83 -23.75 7.07
C MET A 26 -2.16 -24.87 6.27
N LEU A 27 -0.91 -25.21 6.59
CA LEU A 27 -0.18 -26.32 5.96
C LEU A 27 -0.79 -27.69 6.29
N ARG A 28 -1.29 -27.89 7.52
CA ARG A 28 -2.03 -29.13 7.84
C ARG A 28 -3.29 -29.29 7.00
N LYS A 29 -4.00 -28.19 6.73
CA LYS A 29 -5.27 -28.21 6.01
C LYS A 29 -5.11 -28.22 4.49
N TYR A 30 -4.08 -27.54 3.97
CA TYR A 30 -3.93 -27.26 2.54
C TYR A 30 -2.52 -27.51 2.01
N GLY A 31 -1.63 -28.18 2.74
CA GLY A 31 -0.19 -28.25 2.45
C GLY A 31 0.17 -28.68 1.03
N ALA A 32 -0.54 -29.68 0.48
CA ALA A 32 -0.31 -30.14 -0.90
C ALA A 32 -0.68 -29.10 -1.99
N GLN A 33 -1.39 -28.02 -1.63
CA GLN A 33 -1.84 -26.95 -2.53
C GLN A 33 -1.04 -25.64 -2.33
N ILE A 34 -0.19 -25.55 -1.30
CA ILE A 34 0.55 -24.33 -0.96
C ILE A 34 1.99 -24.47 -1.48
N GLY A 35 2.32 -23.72 -2.52
CA GLY A 35 3.70 -23.62 -3.03
C GLY A 35 4.50 -22.45 -2.41
N VAL A 36 3.82 -21.38 -2.01
CA VAL A 36 4.43 -20.15 -1.45
C VAL A 36 3.54 -19.60 -0.35
N ALA A 37 4.17 -19.08 0.71
CA ALA A 37 3.52 -18.29 1.74
C ALA A 37 3.98 -16.82 1.66
N ILE A 38 3.05 -15.89 1.78
CA ILE A 38 3.34 -14.45 1.82
C ILE A 38 2.92 -13.92 3.18
N LEU A 39 3.85 -13.27 3.88
CA LEU A 39 3.57 -12.60 5.14
C LEU A 39 3.37 -11.10 4.90
N ASP A 40 2.12 -10.65 4.97
CA ASP A 40 1.77 -9.23 4.95
C ASP A 40 2.28 -8.56 6.24
N ASP A 41 3.02 -7.46 6.10
CA ASP A 41 3.72 -6.76 7.21
C ASP A 41 4.62 -7.66 8.06
N GLY A 42 5.41 -8.51 7.40
CA GLY A 42 6.22 -9.54 8.04
C GLY A 42 7.59 -9.15 8.61
N MET A 43 8.14 -7.99 8.24
CA MET A 43 9.55 -7.69 8.45
C MET A 43 9.98 -7.72 9.94
N GLN A 44 9.10 -7.29 10.86
CA GLN A 44 9.36 -7.30 12.30
C GLN A 44 9.10 -8.68 12.97
N HIS A 45 8.51 -9.65 12.26
CA HIS A 45 8.21 -10.97 12.82
C HIS A 45 9.44 -11.89 12.78
N LEU A 46 10.51 -11.50 13.50
CA LEU A 46 11.81 -12.18 13.50
C LEU A 46 11.76 -13.66 13.94
N SER A 47 10.74 -14.05 14.72
CA SER A 47 10.56 -15.43 15.18
C SER A 47 10.13 -16.42 14.09
N LEU A 48 9.82 -15.94 12.88
CA LEU A 48 9.45 -16.78 11.74
C LEU A 48 10.52 -16.59 10.66
N LEU A 49 11.22 -17.68 10.34
CA LEU A 49 12.19 -17.71 9.23
C LEU A 49 11.48 -17.42 7.91
N ARG A 50 12.14 -16.64 7.05
CA ARG A 50 11.65 -16.25 5.73
C ARG A 50 12.78 -16.45 4.73
N ASP A 51 12.47 -17.08 3.60
CA ASP A 51 13.45 -17.30 2.54
C ASP A 51 13.78 -16.00 1.78
N VAL A 52 12.82 -15.08 1.71
CA VAL A 52 12.95 -13.79 1.03
C VAL A 52 12.26 -12.71 1.85
N ASP A 53 12.99 -11.63 2.12
CA ASP A 53 12.48 -10.39 2.73
C ASP A 53 12.39 -9.29 1.68
N ILE A 54 11.17 -8.83 1.39
CA ILE A 54 10.91 -7.68 0.51
C ILE A 54 10.57 -6.47 1.38
N VAL A 55 11.39 -5.44 1.30
CA VAL A 55 11.22 -4.22 2.10
C VAL A 55 10.72 -3.09 1.23
N MET A 56 9.59 -2.49 1.61
CA MET A 56 8.99 -1.38 0.88
C MET A 56 9.34 -0.04 1.52
N ILE A 57 9.81 0.91 0.72
CA ILE A 57 10.14 2.28 1.11
C ILE A 57 9.19 3.23 0.39
N ASN A 58 8.47 4.09 1.11
CA ASN A 58 7.62 5.12 0.50
C ASN A 58 8.48 6.31 0.08
N ALA A 59 8.63 6.57 -1.22
CA ALA A 59 9.50 7.63 -1.74
C ALA A 59 9.09 9.04 -1.28
N LEU A 60 7.81 9.28 -1.04
CA LEU A 60 7.30 10.57 -0.57
C LEU A 60 7.74 10.89 0.87
N ASN A 61 7.92 9.86 1.69
CA ASN A 61 8.34 10.01 3.09
C ASN A 61 9.14 8.78 3.55
N PRO A 62 10.35 8.57 3.02
CA PRO A 62 11.06 7.30 3.15
C PRO A 62 11.47 7.02 4.59
N TRP A 63 11.80 8.07 5.35
CA TRP A 63 12.39 7.97 6.68
C TRP A 63 11.59 8.70 7.77
N GLY A 64 10.42 9.26 7.46
CA GLY A 64 9.65 10.05 8.41
C GLY A 64 10.46 11.21 8.99
N ASN A 65 10.43 11.34 10.32
CA ASN A 65 11.26 12.30 11.04
C ASN A 65 12.64 11.73 11.45
N LYS A 66 13.04 10.57 10.91
CA LYS A 66 14.31 9.86 11.21
C LYS A 66 14.45 9.31 12.63
N HIS A 67 13.38 9.25 13.41
CA HIS A 67 13.41 8.70 14.76
C HIS A 67 12.59 7.42 14.86
N LEU A 68 13.04 6.53 15.75
CA LEU A 68 12.28 5.36 16.13
C LEU A 68 11.06 5.76 16.99
N ILE A 69 10.08 4.86 17.03
CA ILE A 69 9.00 4.94 18.02
C ILE A 69 9.57 5.08 19.45
N PRO A 70 8.95 5.90 20.33
CA PRO A 70 7.75 6.71 20.10
C PRO A 70 8.02 8.09 19.47
N ARG A 71 9.28 8.51 19.33
CA ARG A 71 9.65 9.85 18.83
C ARG A 71 9.38 10.02 17.32
N GLY A 72 9.30 8.92 16.58
CA GLY A 72 9.04 8.92 15.15
C GLY A 72 8.37 7.65 14.64
N PRO A 73 8.06 7.60 13.33
CA PRO A 73 7.29 6.50 12.75
C PRO A 73 8.13 5.26 12.42
N MET A 74 9.47 5.33 12.51
CA MET A 74 10.31 4.20 12.18
C MET A 74 10.18 3.10 13.25
N ARG A 75 9.95 1.86 12.81
CA ARG A 75 9.85 0.69 13.69
C ARG A 75 11.21 0.08 14.01
N GLU A 76 12.17 0.27 13.12
CA GLU A 76 13.53 -0.29 13.19
C GLU A 76 14.54 0.72 12.62
N PRO A 77 15.82 0.67 13.03
CA PRO A 77 16.87 1.52 12.46
C PRO A 77 17.13 1.19 10.99
N LEU A 78 17.75 2.11 10.25
CA LEU A 78 18.08 1.91 8.83
C LEU A 78 18.99 0.71 8.58
N THR A 79 19.80 0.31 9.57
CA THR A 79 20.62 -0.91 9.50
C THR A 79 19.80 -2.19 9.34
N ALA A 80 18.50 -2.18 9.67
CA ALA A 80 17.58 -3.29 9.41
C ALA A 80 17.40 -3.58 7.91
N LEU A 81 17.70 -2.61 7.03
CA LEU A 81 17.66 -2.79 5.58
C LEU A 81 18.65 -3.86 5.09
N THR A 82 19.70 -4.16 5.87
CA THR A 82 20.64 -5.25 5.56
C THR A 82 19.99 -6.63 5.47
N ARG A 83 18.80 -6.81 6.07
CA ARG A 83 18.01 -8.06 5.98
C ARG A 83 17.17 -8.16 4.69
N ALA A 84 17.05 -7.07 3.94
CA ALA A 84 16.26 -7.05 2.72
C ALA A 84 16.97 -7.87 1.62
N HIS A 85 16.21 -8.74 0.98
CA HIS A 85 16.62 -9.44 -0.24
C HIS A 85 16.17 -8.68 -1.48
N ILE A 86 15.12 -7.86 -1.36
CA ILE A 86 14.60 -6.97 -2.40
C ILE A 86 14.13 -5.68 -1.73
N LEU A 87 14.48 -4.54 -2.33
CA LEU A 87 13.92 -3.25 -1.94
C LEU A 87 12.94 -2.75 -3.00
N LEU A 88 11.77 -2.30 -2.57
CA LEU A 88 10.76 -1.69 -3.42
C LEU A 88 10.53 -0.23 -3.02
N ILE A 89 10.97 0.70 -3.85
CA ILE A 89 10.69 2.13 -3.67
C ILE A 89 9.32 2.41 -4.29
N HIS A 90 8.33 2.60 -3.42
CA HIS A 90 6.95 2.90 -3.77
C HIS A 90 6.74 4.40 -3.99
N HIS A 91 5.80 4.78 -4.84
CA HIS A 91 5.56 6.16 -5.28
C HIS A 91 6.78 6.85 -5.92
N ALA A 92 7.66 6.07 -6.55
CA ALA A 92 8.89 6.60 -7.15
C ALA A 92 8.61 7.65 -8.24
N ASN A 93 7.45 7.59 -8.89
CA ASN A 93 7.02 8.54 -9.91
C ASN A 93 6.57 9.90 -9.36
N LEU A 94 6.37 10.03 -8.03
CA LEU A 94 5.88 11.26 -7.40
C LEU A 94 7.02 12.07 -6.77
N VAL A 95 8.27 11.67 -6.98
CA VAL A 95 9.45 12.37 -6.47
C VAL A 95 10.43 12.67 -7.60
N SER A 96 11.23 13.71 -7.39
CA SER A 96 12.25 14.12 -8.35
C SER A 96 13.44 13.14 -8.38
N GLN A 97 14.18 13.15 -9.48
CA GLN A 97 15.40 12.34 -9.64
C GLN A 97 16.44 12.60 -8.52
N PRO A 98 16.71 13.84 -8.07
CA PRO A 98 17.58 14.09 -6.92
C PRO A 98 17.07 13.44 -5.63
N GLN A 99 15.76 13.48 -5.34
CA GLN A 99 15.20 12.83 -4.16
C GLN A 99 15.37 11.31 -4.21
N LEU A 100 15.14 10.68 -5.37
CA LEU A 100 15.38 9.25 -5.55
C LEU A 100 16.85 8.88 -5.32
N LYS A 101 17.78 9.68 -5.85
CA LYS A 101 19.22 9.47 -5.62
C LYS A 101 19.57 9.53 -4.13
N THR A 102 18.99 10.47 -3.38
CA THR A 102 19.19 10.56 -1.92
C THR A 102 18.64 9.34 -1.18
N ILE A 103 17.50 8.79 -1.62
CA ILE A 103 16.95 7.55 -1.04
C ILE A 103 17.91 6.39 -1.30
N LEU A 104 18.36 6.23 -2.55
CA LEU A 104 19.29 5.17 -2.94
C LEU A 104 20.63 5.27 -2.22
N SER A 105 21.18 6.47 -2.07
CA SER A 105 22.42 6.68 -1.31
C SER A 105 22.22 6.30 0.15
N THR A 106 21.12 6.72 0.78
CA THR A 106 20.82 6.36 2.17
C THR A 106 20.71 4.84 2.35
N VAL A 107 20.06 4.14 1.41
CA VAL A 107 19.97 2.67 1.40
C VAL A 107 21.35 2.03 1.34
N HIS A 108 22.18 2.48 0.39
CA HIS A 108 23.54 1.96 0.19
C HIS A 108 24.45 2.23 1.40
N ASP A 109 24.41 3.45 1.94
CA ASP A 109 25.22 3.88 3.09
C ASP A 109 24.85 3.12 4.38
N ASN A 110 23.65 2.51 4.43
CA ASN A 110 23.21 1.65 5.53
C ASN A 110 23.39 0.14 5.26
N GLY A 111 24.19 -0.21 4.26
CA GLY A 111 24.67 -1.57 4.02
C GLY A 111 23.73 -2.49 3.26
N ALA A 112 22.63 -1.97 2.70
CA ALA A 112 21.76 -2.77 1.84
C ALA A 112 22.37 -2.88 0.42
N THR A 113 22.65 -4.11 -0.01
CA THR A 113 23.27 -4.43 -1.31
C THR A 113 22.31 -5.12 -2.29
N CYS A 114 21.06 -5.30 -1.89
CA CYS A 114 20.07 -6.03 -2.67
C CYS A 114 19.52 -5.21 -3.86
N PRO A 115 18.92 -5.87 -4.86
CA PRO A 115 18.27 -5.19 -5.97
C PRO A 115 17.16 -4.25 -5.52
N VAL A 116 17.10 -3.07 -6.16
CA VAL A 116 16.09 -2.05 -5.92
C VAL A 116 15.14 -1.95 -7.11
N PHE A 117 13.84 -2.04 -6.85
CA PHE A 117 12.78 -1.85 -7.83
C PHE A 117 11.96 -0.62 -7.49
N PHE A 118 11.29 -0.06 -8.50
CA PHE A 118 10.41 1.10 -8.36
C PHE A 118 8.97 0.69 -8.66
N SER A 119 8.02 1.25 -7.91
CA SER A 119 6.59 1.09 -8.20
C SER A 119 5.86 2.43 -8.20
N LYS A 120 4.78 2.45 -8.97
CA LYS A 120 3.78 3.52 -9.00
C LYS A 120 2.39 2.94 -8.77
N LEU A 121 1.50 3.74 -8.21
CA LEU A 121 0.07 3.43 -8.17
C LEU A 121 -0.59 3.94 -9.44
N VAL A 122 -1.53 3.18 -9.98
CA VAL A 122 -2.24 3.51 -11.22
C VAL A 122 -3.72 3.22 -11.01
N PRO A 123 -4.57 4.25 -10.94
CA PRO A 123 -6.00 4.03 -10.81
C PRO A 123 -6.52 3.15 -11.95
N SER A 124 -7.33 2.16 -11.60
CA SER A 124 -7.79 1.17 -12.59
C SER A 124 -9.31 1.20 -12.81
N HIS A 125 -10.07 1.33 -11.72
CA HIS A 125 -11.52 1.39 -11.74
C HIS A 125 -12.04 2.00 -10.45
N ILE A 126 -13.33 2.29 -10.45
CA ILE A 126 -14.08 2.64 -9.25
C ILE A 126 -15.11 1.57 -8.94
N PHE A 127 -15.59 1.52 -7.71
CA PHE A 127 -16.69 0.66 -7.33
C PHE A 127 -17.53 1.31 -6.23
N GLN A 128 -18.81 0.95 -6.17
CA GLN A 128 -19.67 1.34 -5.06
C GLN A 128 -19.35 0.48 -3.84
N VAL A 129 -19.36 1.08 -2.64
CA VAL A 129 -18.99 0.34 -1.41
C VAL A 129 -19.86 -0.90 -1.16
N ASN A 130 -21.15 -0.80 -1.49
CA ASN A 130 -22.11 -1.89 -1.32
C ASN A 130 -21.99 -2.96 -2.42
N GLN A 131 -21.28 -2.67 -3.51
CA GLN A 131 -21.10 -3.56 -4.65
C GLN A 131 -19.62 -3.59 -5.10
N PRO A 132 -18.70 -4.05 -4.25
CA PRO A 132 -17.26 -3.92 -4.51
C PRO A 132 -16.73 -4.82 -5.62
N MET A 133 -17.53 -5.80 -6.06
CA MET A 133 -17.22 -6.65 -7.22
C MET A 133 -17.65 -6.01 -8.54
N HIS A 134 -18.55 -5.02 -8.50
CA HIS A 134 -18.99 -4.29 -9.68
C HIS A 134 -18.02 -3.15 -9.99
N ARG A 135 -17.19 -3.35 -11.01
CA ARG A 135 -16.13 -2.42 -11.40
C ARG A 135 -16.64 -1.49 -12.47
N LEU A 136 -16.65 -0.19 -12.19
CA LEU A 136 -16.99 0.85 -13.14
C LEU A 136 -15.71 1.48 -13.69
N PRO A 137 -15.65 1.80 -14.99
CA PRO A 137 -14.50 2.46 -15.56
C PRO A 137 -14.36 3.88 -15.01
N LEU A 138 -13.14 4.42 -14.98
CA LEU A 138 -12.86 5.74 -14.38
C LEU A 138 -13.69 6.86 -15.05
N HIS A 139 -13.82 6.81 -16.37
CA HIS A 139 -14.47 7.88 -17.15
C HIS A 139 -15.93 8.18 -16.76
N VAL A 140 -16.62 7.30 -16.03
CA VAL A 140 -17.99 7.57 -15.55
C VAL A 140 -18.04 8.74 -14.57
N LEU A 141 -16.90 9.17 -14.04
CA LEU A 141 -16.78 10.33 -13.15
C LEU A 141 -16.37 11.62 -13.88
N HIS A 142 -16.15 11.59 -15.21
CA HIS A 142 -15.78 12.78 -15.96
C HIS A 142 -16.89 13.83 -15.93
N GLY A 143 -16.52 15.08 -15.65
CA GLY A 143 -17.47 16.20 -15.57
C GLY A 143 -18.35 16.20 -14.32
N ILE A 144 -18.13 15.28 -13.37
CA ILE A 144 -18.86 15.23 -12.10
C ILE A 144 -18.04 15.96 -11.03
N ILE A 145 -18.69 16.83 -10.26
CA ILE A 145 -18.07 17.42 -9.07
C ILE A 145 -18.00 16.35 -7.98
N MET A 146 -16.78 16.05 -7.56
CA MET A 146 -16.46 14.99 -6.62
C MET A 146 -15.83 15.55 -5.34
N LEU A 147 -16.39 15.17 -4.20
CA LEU A 147 -15.71 15.32 -2.91
C LEU A 147 -14.86 14.08 -2.65
N CYS A 148 -13.55 14.25 -2.57
CA CYS A 148 -12.61 13.18 -2.23
C CYS A 148 -12.20 13.25 -0.76
N VAL A 149 -12.40 12.17 -0.01
CA VAL A 149 -11.92 11.98 1.36
C VAL A 149 -10.90 10.85 1.34
N SER A 150 -9.88 10.89 2.20
CA SER A 150 -8.94 9.78 2.35
C SER A 150 -8.51 9.60 3.79
N ALA A 151 -8.27 8.36 4.17
CA ALA A 151 -7.55 8.02 5.37
C ALA A 151 -6.75 6.74 5.18
N ILE A 152 -5.60 7.00 4.61
CA ILE A 152 -4.52 6.09 4.33
C ILE A 152 -3.25 6.71 4.89
N GLY A 153 -2.19 5.91 5.07
CA GLY A 153 -0.92 6.40 5.64
C GLY A 153 -0.18 7.43 4.77
N CYS A 154 -0.61 7.66 3.52
CA CYS A 154 0.00 8.62 2.60
C CYS A 154 -1.08 9.30 1.74
N PRO A 155 -1.81 10.30 2.28
CA PRO A 155 -2.90 10.96 1.57
C PRO A 155 -2.43 11.70 0.31
N ASP A 156 -1.21 12.25 0.30
CA ASP A 156 -0.66 12.98 -0.85
C ASP A 156 -0.61 12.13 -2.13
N ALA A 157 -0.23 10.85 -2.00
CA ALA A 157 -0.24 9.93 -3.14
C ALA A 157 -1.64 9.73 -3.71
N PHE A 158 -2.66 9.62 -2.85
CA PHE A 158 -4.04 9.52 -3.30
C PHE A 158 -4.51 10.79 -4.02
N ILE A 159 -4.17 11.96 -3.47
CA ILE A 159 -4.49 13.24 -4.10
C ILE A 159 -3.92 13.26 -5.50
N HIS A 160 -2.60 13.05 -5.66
CA HIS A 160 -1.92 13.02 -6.95
C HIS A 160 -2.57 12.06 -7.95
N SER A 161 -2.88 10.83 -7.53
CA SER A 161 -3.55 9.85 -8.39
C SER A 161 -4.94 10.29 -8.87
N VAL A 162 -5.71 10.99 -8.03
CA VAL A 162 -7.01 11.54 -8.43
C VAL A 162 -6.82 12.69 -9.41
N GLN A 163 -5.84 13.57 -9.20
CA GLN A 163 -5.61 14.71 -10.10
C GLN A 163 -5.18 14.26 -11.50
N GLU A 164 -4.39 13.19 -11.58
CA GLU A 164 -3.91 12.63 -12.83
C GLU A 164 -5.06 12.10 -13.70
N VAL A 165 -6.13 11.57 -13.07
CA VAL A 165 -7.22 10.90 -13.78
C VAL A 165 -8.42 11.82 -14.05
N PHE A 166 -8.71 12.79 -13.18
CA PHE A 166 -9.99 13.51 -13.17
C PHE A 166 -9.93 15.05 -13.21
N PRO A 167 -9.26 15.72 -14.16
CA PRO A 167 -9.29 17.19 -14.23
C PRO A 167 -10.66 17.73 -14.72
N PRO A 168 -11.27 18.81 -14.16
CA PRO A 168 -10.98 19.61 -12.94
C PRO A 168 -11.93 19.29 -11.74
N PHE A 169 -11.46 19.48 -10.50
CA PHE A 169 -12.19 19.09 -9.27
C PHE A 169 -12.02 20.12 -8.12
N LEU A 170 -12.98 20.12 -7.19
CA LEU A 170 -12.95 20.89 -5.94
C LEU A 170 -12.56 19.94 -4.79
N PHE A 171 -11.36 20.07 -4.22
CA PHE A 171 -10.88 19.19 -3.15
C PHE A 171 -11.16 19.81 -1.76
N LEU A 172 -11.89 19.10 -0.91
CA LEU A 172 -11.98 19.39 0.53
C LEU A 172 -11.28 18.25 1.28
N SER A 173 -10.10 18.53 1.83
CA SER A 173 -9.36 17.58 2.68
C SER A 173 -9.98 17.54 4.08
N LEU A 174 -10.79 16.53 4.36
CA LEU A 174 -11.16 16.17 5.73
C LEU A 174 -10.35 14.93 6.11
N CYS A 175 -9.27 15.14 6.86
CA CYS A 175 -8.44 14.08 7.42
C CYS A 175 -9.20 13.40 8.56
N LEU A 176 -10.03 12.41 8.23
CA LEU A 176 -10.70 11.55 9.21
C LEU A 176 -10.19 10.14 9.00
N GLN A 177 -9.44 9.61 9.98
CA GLN A 177 -8.90 8.26 10.01
C GLN A 177 -9.98 7.19 9.77
N THR A 178 -10.29 6.87 8.52
CA THR A 178 -10.28 5.58 7.81
C THR A 178 -11.10 5.81 6.52
N PHE A 179 -10.67 5.28 5.37
CA PHE A 179 -11.35 5.28 4.04
C PHE A 179 -10.98 6.39 3.03
N VAL A 180 -10.86 5.94 1.77
CA VAL A 180 -10.91 6.79 0.57
C VAL A 180 -12.36 6.85 0.10
N LEU A 181 -12.97 8.03 0.15
CA LEU A 181 -14.34 8.32 -0.23
C LEU A 181 -14.32 9.21 -1.47
N VAL A 182 -15.14 8.91 -2.47
CA VAL A 182 -15.51 9.87 -3.51
C VAL A 182 -17.03 10.00 -3.48
N LEU A 183 -17.53 11.18 -3.12
CA LEU A 183 -18.96 11.49 -3.10
C LEU A 183 -19.31 12.43 -4.29
N PRO A 184 -20.26 12.06 -5.16
CA PRO A 184 -20.83 13.01 -6.11
C PRO A 184 -21.74 14.00 -5.36
N ILE A 185 -21.58 15.30 -5.62
CA ILE A 185 -22.30 16.37 -4.91
C ILE A 185 -23.79 16.47 -5.32
N LEU A 186 -24.26 15.75 -6.34
CA LEU A 186 -25.64 15.88 -6.84
C LEU A 186 -26.55 14.70 -6.47
N LYS A 187 -27.54 15.01 -5.62
CA LYS A 187 -28.86 14.37 -5.32
C LYS A 187 -28.96 12.88 -4.97
N TYR A 188 -27.94 12.03 -5.15
CA TYR A 188 -28.08 10.57 -4.92
C TYR A 188 -27.03 9.91 -4.00
N GLY A 189 -26.23 10.68 -3.26
CA GLY A 189 -25.48 10.18 -2.08
C GLY A 189 -24.69 8.87 -2.28
N THR A 190 -24.16 8.63 -3.48
CA THR A 190 -23.54 7.34 -3.82
C THR A 190 -22.06 7.36 -3.44
N MET A 191 -21.68 6.52 -2.47
CA MET A 191 -20.32 6.40 -1.98
C MET A 191 -19.48 5.49 -2.89
N VAL A 192 -18.48 6.08 -3.54
CA VAL A 192 -17.62 5.39 -4.51
C VAL A 192 -16.18 5.37 -4.00
N VAL A 193 -15.48 4.26 -4.24
CA VAL A 193 -14.06 4.09 -3.88
C VAL A 193 -13.23 4.00 -5.16
N VAL A 194 -12.19 4.82 -5.24
CA VAL A 194 -11.20 4.75 -6.33
C VAL A 194 -10.18 3.67 -5.99
N ARG A 195 -9.96 2.74 -6.91
CA ARG A 195 -8.90 1.74 -6.78
C ARG A 195 -7.63 2.26 -7.43
N LEU A 196 -6.67 2.64 -6.59
CA LEU A 196 -5.25 2.85 -6.91
C LEU A 196 -4.51 1.54 -7.22
#